data_AF-A0A2S7CGT5-F1
#
_entry.id   AF-A0A2S7CGT5-F1
#
_cell.length_a   1.000
_cell.length_b   1.000
_cell.length_c   1.000
_cell.angle_alpha   90.00
_cell.angle_beta   90.00
_cell.angle_gamma   90.00
#
_symmetry.space_group_name_H-M   'P 1'
#
loop_
_entity.id
_entity.type
_entity.pdbx_description
1 polymer ?
#
loop_
_entity_poly.entity_id
_entity_poly.type
_entity_poly.pdbx_seq_one_letter_code
_entity_poly.pdbx_strand_id
1 'polypeptide(L)'
;MAAKATIQDITDAGFRAEQFGTPAGDDAASWEQPGGYVDRLLQRAERWARGRIGAQYDAIAVDTPQGESLRSAELCWAKAHLWSRRAAFVDSNAATSLDNMVHANRREYEAQAERAAAFSEIYIQQVIDPSEPAGTAIGIAAAERGPWRGGAAWR
;
A
#
# COMPACT_ATOMS: atom_id res chain seq x y z
N MET A 1 13.95 -4.53 -13.54
CA MET A 1 12.86 -3.96 -14.38
C MET A 1 11.90 -3.25 -13.44
N ALA A 2 10.89 -2.54 -13.95
CA ALA A 2 9.94 -1.84 -13.08
C ALA A 2 8.89 -2.80 -12.52
N ALA A 3 8.38 -2.51 -11.32
CA ALA A 3 7.17 -3.13 -10.78
C ALA A 3 5.98 -2.94 -11.73
N LYS A 4 5.00 -3.84 -11.68
CA LYS A 4 3.72 -3.69 -12.40
C LYS A 4 2.83 -2.64 -11.73
N ALA A 5 2.87 -2.56 -10.41
CA ALA A 5 2.29 -1.45 -9.66
C ALA A 5 3.12 -0.17 -9.80
N THR A 6 2.43 0.96 -9.93
CA THR A 6 3.03 2.27 -10.18
C THR A 6 2.90 3.18 -8.96
N ILE A 7 3.66 4.28 -8.96
CA ILE A 7 3.54 5.33 -7.95
C ILE A 7 2.13 5.95 -7.98
N GLN A 8 1.51 6.03 -9.16
CA GLN A 8 0.13 6.50 -9.30
C GLN A 8 -0.86 5.58 -8.58
N ASP A 9 -0.69 4.25 -8.65
CA ASP A 9 -1.58 3.30 -7.94
C ASP A 9 -1.53 3.49 -6.41
N ILE A 10 -0.35 3.81 -5.86
CA ILE A 10 -0.18 4.14 -4.43
C ILE A 10 -0.86 5.47 -4.09
N THR A 11 -0.75 6.42 -5.01
CA THR A 11 -1.36 7.75 -4.90
C THR A 11 -2.89 7.65 -4.95
N ASP A 12 -3.43 6.82 -5.82
CA ASP A 12 -4.87 6.57 -5.96
C ASP A 12 -5.43 5.77 -4.78
N ALA A 13 -4.60 4.92 -4.15
CA ALA A 13 -4.92 4.26 -2.90
C ALA A 13 -4.96 5.21 -1.67
N GLY A 14 -4.64 6.49 -1.85
CA GLY A 14 -4.80 7.53 -0.82
C GLY A 14 -3.59 7.70 0.13
N PHE A 15 -2.45 7.09 -0.18
CA PHE A 15 -1.22 7.29 0.60
C PHE A 15 -0.52 8.57 0.18
N ARG A 16 -0.09 9.35 1.18
CA ARG A 16 0.58 10.63 0.99
C ARG A 16 1.73 10.80 1.99
N ALA A 17 2.76 11.55 1.62
CA ALA A 17 3.97 11.72 2.41
C ALA A 17 3.71 12.26 3.84
N GLU A 18 2.72 13.14 3.98
CA GLU A 18 2.38 13.81 5.25
C GLU A 18 1.87 12.82 6.30
N GLN A 19 1.29 11.69 5.87
CA GLN A 19 0.80 10.63 6.75
C GLN A 19 1.92 9.90 7.49
N PHE A 20 3.17 10.14 7.09
CA PHE A 20 4.37 9.48 7.61
C PHE A 20 5.36 10.46 8.25
N GLY A 21 4.92 11.70 8.53
CA GLY A 21 5.76 12.73 9.13
C GLY A 21 6.80 13.33 8.19
N THR A 22 6.65 13.15 6.88
CA THR A 22 7.52 13.82 5.89
C THR A 22 6.90 15.20 5.59
N PRO A 23 7.61 16.32 5.82
CA PRO A 23 7.05 17.65 5.61
C PRO A 23 6.70 17.87 4.13
N ALA A 24 5.57 18.53 3.88
CA ALA A 24 5.21 18.99 2.54
C ALA A 24 6.15 20.14 2.14
N GLY A 25 6.95 19.97 1.09
CA GLY A 25 7.94 20.94 0.63
C GLY A 25 8.93 20.33 -0.38
N ASP A 26 10.02 21.03 -0.69
CA ASP A 26 11.01 20.61 -1.70
C ASP A 26 11.66 19.22 -1.42
N ASP A 27 11.60 18.73 -0.18
CA ASP A 27 12.02 17.37 0.23
C ASP A 27 10.98 16.26 -0.04
N ALA A 28 9.75 16.62 -0.46
CA ALA A 28 8.76 15.68 -1.03
C ALA A 28 9.30 15.00 -2.31
N ALA A 29 10.39 15.56 -2.87
CA ALA A 29 11.23 14.91 -3.86
C ALA A 29 11.79 13.54 -3.40
N SER A 30 11.67 13.17 -2.14
CA SER A 30 12.07 11.85 -1.63
C SER A 30 10.95 10.81 -1.56
N TRP A 31 9.67 11.18 -1.75
CA TRP A 31 8.54 10.26 -1.57
C TRP A 31 8.10 9.61 -2.88
N GLU A 32 7.57 10.40 -3.81
CA GLU A 32 6.94 9.98 -5.09
C GLU A 32 7.87 10.13 -6.31
N GLN A 33 9.10 10.62 -6.14
CA GLN A 33 10.05 10.73 -7.25
C GLN A 33 10.73 9.39 -7.57
N PRO A 34 11.28 9.22 -8.79
CA PRO A 34 12.22 8.13 -9.08
C PRO A 34 13.35 8.06 -8.05
N GLY A 35 13.63 6.88 -7.51
CA GLY A 35 14.59 6.68 -6.41
C GLY A 35 14.07 7.06 -5.02
N GLY A 36 12.86 7.61 -4.93
CA GLY A 36 12.17 7.95 -3.69
C GLY A 36 11.70 6.75 -2.88
N TYR A 37 10.98 6.99 -1.79
CA TYR A 37 10.51 5.95 -0.88
C TYR A 37 9.52 5.02 -1.55
N VAL A 38 8.52 5.55 -2.26
CA VAL A 38 7.50 4.74 -2.93
C VAL A 38 8.13 3.91 -4.05
N ASP A 39 9.03 4.49 -4.85
CA ASP A 39 9.76 3.76 -5.88
C ASP A 39 10.58 2.60 -5.29
N ARG A 40 11.35 2.85 -4.21
CA ARG A 40 12.09 1.79 -3.52
C ARG A 40 11.18 0.72 -2.91
N LEU A 41 9.98 1.10 -2.45
CA LEU A 41 9.00 0.14 -1.93
C LEU A 41 8.44 -0.73 -3.06
N LEU A 42 8.11 -0.14 -4.21
CA LEU A 42 7.66 -0.87 -5.39
C LEU A 42 8.75 -1.80 -5.94
N GLN A 43 10.02 -1.39 -5.93
CA GLN A 43 11.14 -2.29 -6.26
C GLN A 43 11.26 -3.48 -5.31
N ARG A 44 10.86 -3.33 -4.03
CA ARG A 44 10.80 -4.46 -3.10
C ARG A 44 9.60 -5.36 -3.39
N ALA A 45 8.44 -4.77 -3.72
CA ALA A 45 7.26 -5.50 -4.15
C ALA A 45 7.54 -6.34 -5.42
N GLU A 46 8.22 -5.75 -6.41
CA GLU A 46 8.68 -6.45 -7.62
C GLU A 46 9.57 -7.66 -7.27
N ARG A 47 10.58 -7.47 -6.41
CA ARG A 47 11.47 -8.57 -5.98
C ARG A 47 10.72 -9.66 -5.23
N TRP A 48 9.76 -9.28 -4.38
CA TRP A 48 8.90 -10.21 -3.66
C TRP A 48 8.06 -11.05 -4.64
N ALA A 49 7.38 -10.39 -5.59
CA ALA A 49 6.55 -11.06 -6.59
C ALA A 49 7.40 -11.98 -7.47
N ARG A 50 8.54 -11.48 -7.99
CA ARG A 50 9.50 -12.25 -8.78
C ARG A 50 10.05 -13.47 -8.01
N GLY A 51 10.26 -13.34 -6.70
CA GLY A 51 10.66 -14.45 -5.85
C GLY A 51 9.63 -15.58 -5.78
N ARG A 52 8.35 -15.30 -6.05
CA ARG A 52 7.26 -16.29 -6.07
C ARG A 52 7.01 -16.89 -7.43
N ILE A 53 6.99 -16.07 -8.49
CA ILE A 53 6.60 -16.51 -9.84
C ILE A 53 7.80 -16.78 -10.77
N GLY A 54 9.01 -16.43 -10.34
CA GLY A 54 10.25 -16.66 -11.08
C GLY A 54 10.31 -15.86 -12.39
N ALA A 55 10.89 -16.47 -13.43
CA ALA A 55 11.11 -15.83 -14.74
C ALA A 55 9.82 -15.44 -15.48
N GLN A 56 8.67 -16.01 -15.09
CA GLN A 56 7.37 -15.70 -15.70
C GLN A 56 6.94 -14.24 -15.46
N TYR A 57 7.44 -13.61 -14.40
CA TYR A 57 7.16 -12.21 -14.07
C TYR A 57 7.32 -11.26 -15.26
N ASP A 58 8.39 -11.46 -16.04
CA ASP A 58 8.76 -10.58 -17.13
C ASP A 58 7.84 -10.75 -18.35
N ALA A 59 7.28 -11.94 -18.53
CA ALA A 59 6.39 -12.28 -19.64
C ALA A 59 4.93 -11.85 -19.41
N ILE A 60 4.52 -11.60 -18.16
CA ILE A 60 3.15 -11.20 -17.82
C ILE A 60 2.93 -9.73 -18.15
N ALA A 61 2.10 -9.46 -19.15
CA ALA A 61 1.70 -8.12 -19.55
C ALA A 61 0.56 -7.58 -18.68
N VAL A 62 0.65 -6.30 -18.27
CA VAL A 62 -0.25 -5.67 -17.28
C VAL A 62 -1.70 -5.55 -17.77
N ASP A 63 -1.91 -5.50 -19.08
CA ASP A 63 -3.21 -5.39 -19.75
C ASP A 63 -3.96 -6.73 -19.88
N THR A 64 -3.43 -7.79 -19.28
CA THR A 64 -4.10 -9.09 -19.18
C THR A 64 -4.72 -9.27 -17.79
N PRO A 65 -5.76 -10.12 -17.62
CA PRO A 65 -6.31 -10.40 -16.29
C PRO A 65 -5.24 -10.88 -15.28
N GLN A 66 -4.32 -11.73 -15.73
CA GLN A 66 -3.19 -12.19 -14.92
C GLN A 66 -2.24 -11.04 -14.54
N GLY A 67 -2.00 -10.11 -15.46
CA GLY A 67 -1.22 -8.90 -15.21
C GLY A 67 -1.88 -7.92 -14.25
N GLU A 68 -3.21 -7.78 -14.32
CA GLU A 68 -3.96 -6.97 -13.37
C GLU A 68 -3.93 -7.57 -11.95
N SER A 69 -4.03 -8.90 -11.84
CA SER A 69 -3.83 -9.60 -10.56
C SER A 69 -2.41 -9.40 -10.04
N LEU A 70 -1.39 -9.48 -10.89
CA LEU A 70 0.00 -9.24 -10.48
C LEU A 70 0.22 -7.80 -10.00
N ARG A 71 -0.32 -6.80 -10.72
CA ARG A 71 -0.31 -5.39 -10.29
C ARG A 71 -1.02 -5.23 -8.94
N SER A 72 -2.18 -5.87 -8.77
CA SER A 72 -2.96 -5.81 -7.53
C SER A 72 -2.24 -6.48 -6.37
N ALA A 73 -1.54 -7.59 -6.60
CA ALA A 73 -0.73 -8.27 -5.60
C ALA A 73 0.38 -7.34 -5.07
N GLU A 74 1.15 -6.74 -5.98
CA GLU A 74 2.22 -5.80 -5.63
C GLU A 74 1.69 -4.56 -4.91
N LEU A 75 0.57 -4.01 -5.38
CA LEU A 75 -0.09 -2.88 -4.74
C LEU A 75 -0.51 -3.24 -3.32
N CYS A 76 -1.23 -4.35 -3.11
CA CYS A 76 -1.65 -4.81 -1.80
C CYS A 76 -0.46 -5.06 -0.86
N TRP A 77 0.63 -5.62 -1.37
CA TRP A 77 1.86 -5.81 -0.61
C TRP A 77 2.46 -4.46 -0.16
N ALA A 78 2.56 -3.49 -1.07
CA ALA A 78 3.04 -2.16 -0.76
C ALA A 78 2.12 -1.44 0.25
N LYS A 79 0.80 -1.56 0.11
CA LYS A 79 -0.19 -1.05 1.06
C LYS A 79 0.01 -1.63 2.46
N ALA A 80 0.27 -2.93 2.59
CA ALA A 80 0.53 -3.56 3.87
C ALA A 80 1.73 -2.91 4.59
N HIS A 81 2.82 -2.67 3.85
CA HIS A 81 4.00 -1.99 4.40
C HIS A 81 3.73 -0.53 4.78
N LEU A 82 2.95 0.20 3.98
CA LEU A 82 2.56 1.57 4.27
C LEU A 82 1.67 1.64 5.52
N TRP A 83 0.70 0.75 5.66
CA TRP A 83 -0.13 0.68 6.87
C TRP A 83 0.67 0.35 8.13
N SER A 84 1.57 -0.62 8.06
CA SER A 84 2.48 -0.94 9.16
C SER A 84 3.38 0.25 9.53
N ARG A 85 3.89 0.99 8.53
CA ARG A 85 4.66 2.20 8.78
C ARG A 85 3.82 3.29 9.45
N ARG A 86 2.55 3.43 9.06
CA ARG A 86 1.62 4.40 9.65
C ARG A 86 1.31 4.05 11.10
N ALA A 87 1.08 2.77 11.40
CA ALA A 87 0.90 2.29 12.77
C ALA A 87 2.14 2.61 13.63
N ALA A 88 3.35 2.36 13.11
CA ALA A 88 4.60 2.67 13.80
C ALA A 88 4.81 4.19 14.01
N PHE A 89 4.44 5.02 13.03
CA PHE A 89 4.51 6.47 13.16
C PHE A 89 3.58 6.98 14.28
N VAL A 90 2.34 6.48 14.32
CA VAL A 90 1.39 6.80 15.40
C VAL A 90 1.96 6.35 16.76
N ASP A 91 2.55 5.16 16.85
CA ASP A 91 3.16 4.63 18.07
C ASP A 91 4.32 5.50 18.58
N SER A 92 5.20 5.94 17.67
CA SER A 92 6.33 6.83 18.03
C SER A 92 5.88 8.21 18.53
N ASN A 93 4.73 8.70 18.08
CA ASN A 93 4.16 9.97 18.53
C ASN A 93 3.30 9.81 19.81
N ALA A 94 2.80 8.61 20.08
CA ALA A 94 1.98 8.28 21.25
C ALA A 94 2.72 8.47 22.59
N ALA A 95 4.05 8.43 22.61
CA ALA A 95 4.86 8.67 23.81
C ALA A 95 4.63 10.06 24.46
N THR A 96 4.01 11.00 23.73
CA THR A 96 3.66 12.34 24.24
C THR A 96 2.20 12.49 24.67
N SER A 97 1.31 11.56 24.34
CA SER A 97 -0.13 11.65 24.66
C SER A 97 -0.70 10.29 25.10
N LEU A 98 -1.05 10.19 26.39
CA LEU A 98 -1.78 9.07 27.00
C LEU A 98 -3.24 9.01 26.54
N ASP A 99 -3.47 8.98 25.23
CA ASP A 99 -4.81 9.17 24.66
C ASP A 99 -5.34 7.86 24.04
N ASN A 100 -6.44 7.34 24.58
CA ASN A 100 -7.06 6.07 24.18
C ASN A 100 -7.40 6.02 22.68
N MET A 101 -7.63 7.17 22.04
CA MET A 101 -7.89 7.28 20.60
C MET A 101 -6.67 6.89 19.75
N VAL A 102 -5.45 7.11 20.23
CA VAL A 102 -4.21 6.79 19.50
C VAL A 102 -4.03 5.28 19.38
N HIS A 103 -4.36 4.54 20.44
CA HIS A 103 -4.33 3.08 20.43
C HIS A 103 -5.39 2.45 19.54
N ALA A 104 -6.59 3.04 19.45
CA ALA A 104 -7.64 2.57 18.55
C ALA A 104 -7.24 2.72 17.07
N ASN A 105 -6.72 3.89 16.70
CA ASN A 105 -6.22 4.15 15.34
C ASN A 105 -5.05 3.22 14.97
N ARG A 106 -4.15 2.94 15.92
CA ARG A 106 -3.05 2.00 15.71
C ARG A 106 -3.56 0.60 15.35
N ARG A 107 -4.48 0.05 16.14
CA ARG A 107 -5.05 -1.29 15.89
C ARG A 107 -5.77 -1.35 14.54
N GLU A 108 -6.45 -0.27 14.15
CA GLU A 108 -7.09 -0.21 12.84
C GLU A 108 -6.07 -0.25 11.71
N TYR A 109 -4.96 0.49 11.80
CA TYR A 109 -3.89 0.45 10.81
C TYR A 109 -3.18 -0.91 10.76
N GLU A 110 -2.95 -1.56 11.89
CA GLU A 110 -2.43 -2.93 11.94
C GLU A 110 -3.40 -3.91 11.24
N ALA A 111 -4.70 -3.82 11.53
CA ALA A 111 -5.72 -4.65 10.87
C ALA A 111 -5.85 -4.37 9.35
N GLN A 112 -5.64 -3.12 8.92
CA GLN A 112 -5.57 -2.79 7.49
C GLN A 112 -4.30 -3.35 6.85
N ALA A 113 -3.16 -3.34 7.55
CA ALA A 113 -1.92 -3.96 7.08
C ALA A 113 -2.08 -5.46 6.88
N GLU A 114 -2.67 -6.16 7.85
CA GLU A 114 -2.96 -7.60 7.79
C GLU A 114 -3.89 -7.94 6.63
N ARG A 115 -4.99 -7.20 6.46
CA ARG A 115 -5.91 -7.38 5.33
C ARG A 115 -5.22 -7.16 3.98
N ALA A 116 -4.40 -6.12 3.86
CA ALA A 116 -3.66 -5.84 2.65
C ALA A 116 -2.62 -6.94 2.34
N ALA A 117 -1.94 -7.47 3.36
CA ALA A 117 -1.03 -8.60 3.21
C ALA A 117 -1.78 -9.85 2.73
N ALA A 118 -2.92 -10.18 3.34
CA ALA A 118 -3.76 -11.31 2.92
C ALA A 118 -4.23 -11.16 1.45
N PHE A 119 -4.68 -9.98 1.04
CA PHE A 119 -5.04 -9.74 -0.36
C PHE A 119 -3.85 -9.89 -1.32
N SER A 120 -2.66 -9.47 -0.91
CA SER A 120 -1.47 -9.64 -1.74
C SER A 120 -1.17 -11.12 -2.02
N GLU A 121 -1.37 -11.99 -1.02
CA GLU A 121 -1.21 -13.44 -1.15
C GLU A 121 -2.31 -14.06 -2.02
N ILE A 122 -3.55 -13.58 -1.92
CA ILE A 122 -4.65 -14.06 -2.78
C ILE A 122 -4.36 -13.73 -4.24
N TYR A 123 -3.97 -12.49 -4.54
CA TYR A 123 -3.71 -12.07 -5.92
C TYR A 123 -2.48 -12.75 -6.50
N ILE A 124 -1.39 -12.93 -5.73
CA ILE A 124 -0.22 -13.63 -6.26
C ILE A 124 -0.53 -15.12 -6.50
N GLN A 125 -1.39 -15.74 -5.70
CA GLN A 125 -1.84 -17.10 -5.93
C GLN A 125 -2.65 -17.21 -7.24
N GLN A 126 -3.53 -16.26 -7.54
CA GLN A 126 -4.22 -16.20 -8.84
C GLN A 126 -3.28 -16.00 -10.04
N VAL A 127 -2.11 -15.39 -9.81
CA VAL A 127 -1.08 -15.27 -10.84
C VAL A 127 -0.37 -16.61 -11.06
N ILE A 128 -0.09 -17.35 -9.97
CA ILE A 128 0.58 -18.66 -10.01
C ILE A 128 -0.35 -19.72 -10.61
N ASP A 129 -1.60 -19.76 -10.16
CA ASP A 129 -2.64 -20.65 -10.65
C ASP A 129 -3.89 -19.86 -11.07
N PRO A 130 -3.96 -19.43 -12.35
CA PRO A 130 -5.10 -18.70 -12.87
C PRO A 130 -6.40 -19.52 -12.95
N SER A 131 -6.32 -20.83 -12.72
CA SER A 131 -7.48 -21.73 -12.78
C SER A 131 -8.21 -21.86 -11.43
N GLU A 132 -7.58 -21.43 -10.33
CA GLU A 132 -8.23 -21.40 -9.03
C GLU A 132 -9.27 -20.26 -8.98
N PRO A 133 -10.51 -20.54 -8.54
CA PRO A 133 -11.52 -19.52 -8.39
C PRO A 133 -11.03 -18.49 -7.36
N ALA A 134 -11.06 -17.21 -7.76
CA ALA A 134 -10.74 -16.09 -6.89
C ALA A 134 -11.56 -16.19 -5.59
N GLY A 135 -10.93 -16.62 -4.50
CA GLY A 135 -11.51 -16.54 -3.16
C GLY A 135 -12.00 -15.11 -2.93
N THR A 136 -13.27 -14.98 -2.55
CA THR A 136 -14.12 -13.78 -2.55
C THR A 136 -13.38 -12.47 -2.21
N ALA A 137 -12.73 -11.88 -3.21
CA ALA A 137 -12.11 -10.57 -3.08
C ALA A 137 -13.22 -9.53 -3.24
N ILE A 138 -13.85 -9.18 -2.13
CA ILE A 138 -14.72 -8.00 -2.07
C ILE A 138 -13.80 -6.80 -2.32
N GLY A 139 -13.75 -6.35 -3.56
CA GLY A 139 -13.14 -5.10 -3.97
C GLY A 139 -13.92 -3.94 -3.37
N ILE A 140 -13.72 -3.68 -2.08
CA ILE A 140 -14.11 -2.41 -1.50
C ILE A 140 -13.02 -1.43 -1.93
N ALA A 141 -13.31 -0.66 -2.98
CA ALA A 141 -12.70 0.64 -3.19
C ALA A 141 -13.08 1.53 -1.99
N ALA A 142 -12.49 1.25 -0.84
CA ALA A 142 -12.56 2.12 0.31
C ALA A 142 -11.67 3.31 -0.08
N ALA A 143 -12.28 4.36 -0.60
CA ALA A 143 -11.70 5.69 -0.47
C ALA A 143 -11.64 5.96 1.03
N GLU A 144 -10.54 5.55 1.66
CA GLU A 144 -10.30 5.71 3.09
C GLU A 144 -10.10 7.20 3.37
N ARG A 145 -11.22 7.90 3.60
CA ARG A 145 -11.21 9.17 4.31
C ARG A 145 -10.80 8.89 5.75
N GLY A 146 -9.49 8.92 6.00
CA GLY A 146 -8.96 9.08 7.34
C GLY A 146 -9.54 10.35 8.00
N PRO A 147 -9.44 10.49 9.34
CA PRO A 147 -10.06 11.58 10.08
C PRO A 147 -9.38 12.91 9.73
N TRP A 148 -9.84 13.57 8.67
CA TRP A 148 -9.50 14.96 8.40
C TRP A 148 -10.24 15.83 9.40
N ARG A 149 -9.50 16.42 10.35
CA ARG A 149 -9.92 17.67 11.00
C ARG A 149 -9.85 18.80 9.95
N GLY A 150 -10.81 18.79 9.03
CA GLY A 150 -11.08 19.93 8.17
C GLY A 150 -11.65 21.05 9.03
N GLY A 151 -10.78 22.00 9.41
CA GLY A 151 -11.23 23.25 10.00
C GLY A 151 -12.12 23.99 9.02
N ALA A 152 -13.40 24.07 9.34
CA ALA A 152 -14.36 24.92 8.66
C ALA A 152 -14.94 25.91 9.68
N ALA A 153 -14.14 26.90 10.07
CA ALA A 153 -14.67 28.14 10.60
C ALA A 153 -15.05 29.00 9.38
N TRP A 154 -16.31 28.89 8.98
CA TRP A 154 -16.93 29.84 8.06
C TRP A 154 -17.03 31.21 8.75
N ARG A 155 -16.82 32.25 7.94
CA ARG A 155 -16.98 33.67 8.31
C ARG A 155 -18.36 33.98 8.85
#